data_AF-A0A3N4JY07-F1
#
_entry.id   AF-A0A3N4JY07-F1
#
_cell.length_a   1.000
_cell.length_b   1.000
_cell.length_c   1.000
_cell.angle_alpha   90.00
_cell.angle_beta   90.00
_cell.angle_gamma   90.00
#
_symmetry.space_group_name_H-M   'P 1'
#
loop_
_entity.id
_entity.type
_entity.pdbx_description
1 polymer ?
#
loop_
_entity_poly.entity_id
_entity_poly.type
_entity_poly.pdbx_seq_one_letter_code
_entity_poly.pdbx_strand_id
1 'polypeptide(L)'
;MPPAASQKVLTYEVQERVLCFHGPMLYEAKVLEVKKSEDKKELPEYKVHYKGWKNTWDEFVPADRLRKMNEENLRLQKELNDNTKPSSKRTNPTPNAKAGMKMSSKAGSEDLPGSSGTLPPRGQKRGRELEIEKEEDFMKRHDIKITIPDNLKALLVDDWENVTKNQQLVPLPRNPSVSQILQKYRESMPKKREGSADADIFDEVIAGLKLYFDKSLGTILLYRFERQQYMEIRKEHPGKEASDLYGAEHLLRLFVSMPELLAHTNMDPQSISKLREHIEDFIRFLGKSPEQYVAEHYESASPRYIDLSRGL
;
A
#
# COMPACT_ATOMS: atom_id res chain seq x y z
N MET A 1 11.48 59.68 -15.16
CA MET A 1 11.03 58.28 -15.05
C MET A 1 12.00 57.54 -14.13
N PRO A 2 11.53 56.88 -13.05
CA PRO A 2 12.41 56.04 -12.24
C PRO A 2 12.79 54.77 -13.02
N PRO A 3 14.02 54.25 -12.86
CA PRO A 3 14.50 53.07 -13.57
C PRO A 3 13.77 51.81 -13.08
N ALA A 4 13.37 50.95 -14.01
CA ALA A 4 12.79 49.64 -13.73
C ALA A 4 13.80 48.79 -12.93
N ALA A 5 13.40 48.37 -11.73
CA ALA A 5 14.21 47.52 -10.87
C ALA A 5 14.46 46.17 -11.56
N SER A 6 15.73 45.88 -11.89
CA SER A 6 16.15 44.55 -12.33
C SER A 6 15.82 43.53 -11.24
N GLN A 7 14.85 42.64 -11.49
CA GLN A 7 14.67 41.43 -10.69
C GLN A 7 15.99 40.63 -10.74
N LYS A 8 16.62 40.43 -9.59
CA LYS A 8 17.79 39.55 -9.48
C LYS A 8 17.36 38.16 -9.93
N VAL A 9 17.92 37.67 -11.04
CA VAL A 9 17.75 36.28 -11.47
C VAL A 9 18.41 35.40 -10.40
N LEU A 10 17.61 34.70 -9.60
CA LEU A 10 18.15 33.74 -8.64
C LEU A 10 18.71 32.53 -9.41
N THR A 11 19.99 32.25 -9.18
CA THR A 11 20.68 31.07 -9.69
C THR A 11 20.93 30.08 -8.56
N TYR A 12 20.85 28.78 -8.87
CA TYR A 12 21.07 27.67 -7.94
C TYR A 12 22.20 26.75 -8.43
N GLU A 13 22.89 26.11 -7.49
CA GLU A 13 24.00 25.21 -7.79
C GLU A 13 23.59 23.74 -7.73
N VAL A 14 24.32 22.88 -8.46
CA VAL A 14 24.13 21.43 -8.37
C VAL A 14 24.45 20.97 -6.94
N GLN A 15 23.60 20.11 -6.39
CA GLN A 15 23.56 19.65 -5.01
C GLN A 15 23.07 20.67 -3.96
N GLU A 16 22.69 21.89 -4.35
CA GLU A 16 22.10 22.86 -3.42
C GLU A 16 20.74 22.37 -2.90
N ARG A 17 20.52 22.51 -1.59
CA ARG A 17 19.21 22.25 -0.96
C ARG A 17 18.33 23.48 -1.13
N VAL A 18 17.16 23.27 -1.71
CA VAL A 18 16.22 24.32 -2.11
C VAL A 18 14.81 23.93 -1.68
N LEU A 19 13.93 24.92 -1.63
CA LEU A 19 12.50 24.70 -1.50
C LEU A 19 11.88 24.83 -2.90
N CYS A 20 11.15 23.81 -3.34
CA CYS A 20 10.57 23.75 -4.68
C CYS A 20 9.04 23.65 -4.60
N PHE A 21 8.34 24.51 -5.35
CA PHE A 21 6.89 24.45 -5.47
C PHE A 21 6.48 23.23 -6.28
N HIS A 22 5.51 22.46 -5.80
CA HIS A 22 4.78 21.46 -6.58
C HIS A 22 3.28 21.64 -6.31
N GLY A 23 2.56 22.13 -7.32
CA GLY A 23 1.22 22.68 -7.13
C GLY A 23 1.23 23.94 -6.22
N PRO A 24 0.28 24.08 -5.28
CA PRO A 24 0.22 25.22 -4.36
C PRO A 24 1.18 25.11 -3.16
N MET A 25 1.89 23.99 -3.03
CA MET A 25 2.66 23.63 -1.83
C MET A 25 4.17 23.70 -2.09
N LEU A 26 4.93 23.96 -1.04
CA LEU A 26 6.38 24.10 -1.08
C LEU A 26 7.06 22.89 -0.41
N TYR A 27 7.92 22.18 -1.13
CA TYR A 27 8.60 20.96 -0.66
C TYR A 27 10.11 21.15 -0.58
N GLU A 28 10.76 20.44 0.33
CA GLU A 28 12.23 20.37 0.36
C GLU A 28 12.73 19.56 -0.84
N ALA A 29 13.70 20.08 -1.58
CA ALA A 29 14.27 19.45 -2.76
C ALA A 29 15.78 19.68 -2.86
N LYS A 30 16.44 18.88 -3.69
CA LYS A 30 17.86 19.03 -4.04
C LYS A 30 18.01 19.23 -5.53
N VAL A 31 18.81 20.21 -5.94
CA VAL A 31 19.14 20.41 -7.37
C VAL A 31 20.10 19.30 -7.80
N LEU A 32 19.72 18.51 -8.79
CA LEU A 32 20.54 17.44 -9.36
C LEU A 32 21.34 17.91 -10.57
N GLU A 33 20.75 18.76 -11.40
CA GLU A 33 21.34 19.21 -12.66
C GLU A 33 20.88 20.62 -13.00
N VAL A 34 21.76 21.41 -13.63
CA VAL A 34 21.43 22.76 -14.11
C VAL A 34 21.58 22.77 -15.63
N LYS A 35 20.45 22.90 -16.33
CA LYS A 35 20.41 23.00 -17.79
C LYS A 35 20.39 24.47 -18.17
N LYS A 36 21.51 24.97 -18.70
CA LYS A 36 21.60 26.32 -19.28
C LYS A 36 21.28 26.20 -20.77
N SER A 37 20.29 26.93 -21.26
CA SER A 37 20.00 26.98 -22.70
C SER A 37 21.11 27.74 -23.44
N GLU A 38 21.43 27.32 -24.66
CA GLU A 38 22.45 27.96 -25.51
C GLU A 38 22.01 29.35 -26.00
N ASP A 39 20.69 29.59 -26.02
CA ASP A 39 20.10 30.89 -26.35
C ASP A 39 20.01 31.80 -25.12
N LYS A 40 20.69 32.96 -25.17
CA LYS A 40 20.73 33.99 -24.10
C LYS A 40 19.37 34.56 -23.65
N LYS A 41 18.26 34.15 -24.26
CA LYS A 41 16.90 34.58 -23.91
C LYS A 41 16.14 33.58 -23.03
N GLU A 42 16.59 32.33 -22.93
CA GLU A 42 15.89 31.32 -22.13
C GLU A 42 16.48 31.24 -20.72
N LEU A 43 15.60 31.23 -19.72
CA LEU A 43 15.98 31.11 -18.31
C LEU A 43 16.46 29.68 -18.03
N PRO A 44 17.46 29.50 -17.13
CA PRO A 44 17.98 28.17 -16.81
C PRO A 44 16.91 27.30 -16.14
N GLU A 45 16.90 26.02 -16.51
CA GLU A 45 16.08 24.98 -15.88
C GLU A 45 16.93 24.15 -14.91
N TYR A 46 16.28 23.69 -13.84
CA TYR A 46 16.91 22.96 -12.76
C TYR A 46 16.22 21.62 -12.60
N LYS A 47 16.97 20.52 -12.74
CA LYS A 47 16.46 19.20 -12.39
C LYS A 47 16.43 19.09 -10.88
N VAL A 48 15.25 18.87 -10.31
CA VAL A 48 15.05 18.80 -8.86
C VAL A 48 14.61 17.42 -8.44
N HIS A 49 15.13 16.97 -7.30
CA HIS A 49 14.66 15.77 -6.61
C HIS A 49 14.02 16.19 -5.29
N TYR A 50 12.74 15.88 -5.12
CA TYR A 50 12.00 16.18 -3.90
C TYR A 50 12.37 15.21 -2.79
N LYS A 51 12.62 15.75 -1.59
CA LYS A 51 12.95 14.94 -0.42
C LYS A 51 11.81 13.99 -0.08
N GLY A 52 12.09 12.69 -0.08
CA GLY A 52 11.12 11.63 0.21
C GLY A 52 10.24 11.22 -0.96
N TRP A 53 10.49 11.70 -2.19
CA TRP A 53 9.74 11.33 -3.39
C TRP A 53 10.54 10.34 -4.23
N LYS A 54 9.87 9.52 -5.06
CA LYS A 54 10.56 8.58 -5.98
C LYS A 54 11.24 9.35 -7.12
N ASN A 55 12.37 8.86 -7.63
CA ASN A 55 13.10 9.47 -8.77
C ASN A 55 12.25 9.63 -10.05
N THR A 56 11.16 8.87 -10.18
CA THR A 56 10.18 9.02 -11.27
C THR A 56 9.47 10.37 -11.25
N TRP A 57 9.54 11.12 -10.14
CA TRP A 57 8.98 12.45 -9.96
C TRP A 57 10.02 13.57 -10.13
N ASP A 58 11.27 13.22 -10.48
CA ASP A 58 12.29 14.21 -10.78
C ASP A 58 11.88 14.97 -12.04
N GLU A 59 11.81 16.30 -11.92
CA GLU A 59 11.39 17.17 -13.02
C GLU A 59 12.38 18.32 -13.22
N PHE A 60 12.44 18.84 -14.44
CA PHE A 60 13.10 20.10 -14.75
C PHE A 60 12.13 21.23 -14.46
N VAL A 61 12.53 22.15 -13.57
CA VAL A 61 11.71 23.29 -13.16
C VAL A 61 12.45 24.61 -13.43
N PRO A 62 11.74 25.68 -13.80
CA PRO A 62 12.34 27.00 -13.92
C PRO A 62 12.72 27.56 -12.54
N ALA A 63 13.64 28.53 -12.52
CA ALA A 63 14.09 29.22 -11.30
C ALA A 63 12.93 29.80 -10.45
N ASP A 64 11.82 30.19 -11.08
CA ASP A 64 10.65 30.78 -10.40
C ASP A 64 9.93 29.79 -9.46
N ARG A 65 10.04 28.47 -9.70
CA ARG A 65 9.51 27.44 -8.80
C ARG A 65 10.44 27.15 -7.61
N LEU A 66 11.65 27.72 -7.59
CA LEU A 66 12.63 27.49 -6.55
C LEU A 66 12.73 28.66 -5.57
N ARG A 67 13.02 28.34 -4.31
CA ARG A 67 13.28 29.28 -3.23
C ARG A 67 14.50 28.79 -2.45
N LYS A 68 15.35 29.73 -2.00
CA LYS A 68 16.50 29.40 -1.13
C LYS A 68 16.05 28.93 0.25
N MET A 69 16.88 28.12 0.89
CA MET A 69 16.66 27.60 2.24
C MET A 69 16.90 28.69 3.32
N ASN A 70 16.09 29.75 3.30
CA ASN A 70 16.14 30.85 4.25
C ASN A 70 14.98 30.76 5.23
N GLU A 71 15.11 31.39 6.40
CA GLU A 71 14.10 31.37 7.46
C GLU A 71 12.73 31.88 6.99
N GLU A 72 12.70 32.88 6.12
CA GLU A 72 11.47 33.41 5.51
C GLU A 72 10.74 32.37 4.64
N ASN A 73 11.46 31.64 3.79
CA ASN A 73 10.87 30.63 2.91
C ASN A 73 10.45 29.38 3.70
N LEU A 74 11.13 29.07 4.80
CA LEU A 74 10.73 28.01 5.73
C LEU A 74 9.44 28.37 6.49
N ARG A 75 9.26 29.64 6.87
CA ARG A 75 7.99 30.13 7.42
C ARG A 75 6.88 30.03 6.39
N LEU A 76 7.14 30.41 5.13
CA LEU A 76 6.18 30.29 4.03
C LEU A 76 5.76 28.82 3.79
N GLN A 77 6.72 27.89 3.79
CA GLN A 77 6.43 26.45 3.70
C GLN A 77 5.48 26.01 4.83
N LYS A 78 5.78 26.42 6.06
CA LYS A 78 4.96 26.08 7.23
C LYS A 78 3.54 26.65 7.14
N GLU A 79 3.41 27.91 6.72
CA GLU A 79 2.11 28.57 6.55
C GLU A 79 1.25 27.91 5.47
N LEU A 80 1.84 27.57 4.32
CA LEU A 80 1.16 26.84 3.25
C LEU A 80 0.71 25.43 3.71
N ASN A 81 1.54 24.75 4.50
CA ASN A 81 1.22 23.44 5.05
C ASN A 81 0.14 23.49 6.15
N ASP A 82 0.02 24.59 6.88
CA ASP A 82 -0.99 24.75 7.93
C ASP A 82 -2.33 25.25 7.36
N ASN A 83 -2.34 26.10 6.33
CA ASN A 83 -3.58 26.57 5.68
C ASN A 83 -4.28 25.52 4.80
N THR A 84 -3.57 24.45 4.40
CA THR A 84 -4.14 23.34 3.63
C THR A 84 -4.71 22.22 4.50
N LYS A 85 -4.50 22.27 5.83
CA LYS A 85 -5.26 21.44 6.78
C LYS A 85 -6.70 21.98 6.88
N PRO A 86 -7.74 21.17 6.68
CA PRO A 86 -9.11 21.67 6.75
C PRO A 86 -9.39 22.24 8.14
N SER A 87 -9.62 23.55 8.22
CA SER A 87 -10.13 24.20 9.42
C SER A 87 -11.55 23.72 9.69
N SER A 88 -11.68 22.60 10.38
CA SER A 88 -12.94 22.23 11.03
C SER A 88 -13.12 23.15 12.23
N LYS A 89 -13.66 24.36 11.97
CA LYS A 89 -14.41 25.24 12.88
C LYS A 89 -14.62 26.60 12.22
N ARG A 90 -15.68 26.69 11.41
CA ARG A 90 -16.45 27.93 11.21
C ARG A 90 -17.92 27.55 11.17
N THR A 91 -18.54 27.52 12.35
CA THR A 91 -20.00 27.51 12.50
C THR A 91 -20.49 28.95 12.30
N ASN A 92 -21.23 29.19 11.22
CA ASN A 92 -22.02 30.41 11.09
C ASN A 92 -23.21 30.37 12.09
N PRO A 93 -23.61 31.52 12.67
CA PRO A 93 -24.66 31.60 13.68
C PRO A 93 -26.02 32.00 13.08
N THR A 94 -27.10 31.38 13.53
CA THR A 94 -28.49 31.90 13.50
C THR A 94 -29.35 31.08 14.50
N PRO A 95 -30.56 31.51 14.91
CA PRO A 95 -30.78 32.43 16.03
C PRO A 95 -31.75 31.86 17.10
N ASN A 96 -31.89 32.56 18.23
CA ASN A 96 -33.06 32.58 19.14
C ASN A 96 -33.70 31.24 19.58
N ALA A 97 -33.53 30.91 20.87
CA ALA A 97 -34.63 30.95 21.85
C ALA A 97 -34.11 30.48 23.22
N LYS A 98 -34.15 31.38 24.21
CA LYS A 98 -34.07 31.04 25.64
C LYS A 98 -35.49 31.02 26.22
N ALA A 99 -35.59 30.26 27.30
CA ALA A 99 -36.50 30.37 28.43
C ALA A 99 -37.73 29.45 28.43
N GLY A 100 -37.82 28.63 29.47
CA GLY A 100 -38.97 27.76 29.76
C GLY A 100 -38.75 26.85 30.97
N MET A 101 -38.71 27.44 32.16
CA MET A 101 -38.63 26.86 33.50
C MET A 101 -39.71 25.78 33.80
N LYS A 102 -39.35 24.61 34.37
CA LYS A 102 -40.11 23.79 35.36
C LYS A 102 -39.11 22.88 36.12
N MET A 103 -38.71 23.15 37.36
CA MET A 103 -39.31 22.88 38.68
C MET A 103 -39.61 21.41 39.07
N SER A 104 -38.90 21.00 40.13
CA SER A 104 -39.26 20.18 41.31
C SER A 104 -39.42 18.65 41.23
N SER A 105 -38.54 17.92 41.92
CA SER A 105 -38.75 17.13 43.17
C SER A 105 -37.58 16.12 43.33
N LYS A 106 -36.75 16.15 44.41
CA LYS A 106 -36.92 15.55 45.76
C LYS A 106 -37.08 14.01 45.65
N ALA A 107 -36.29 13.09 46.24
CA ALA A 107 -35.48 13.03 47.46
C ALA A 107 -34.43 11.88 47.37
N GLY A 108 -33.26 11.98 48.02
CA GLY A 108 -32.81 11.11 49.14
C GLY A 108 -31.67 10.16 48.70
N SER A 109 -30.38 10.38 49.03
CA SER A 109 -29.63 10.15 50.30
C SER A 109 -29.63 8.66 50.72
N GLU A 110 -28.55 7.96 51.11
CA GLU A 110 -27.27 8.25 51.80
C GLU A 110 -26.25 7.14 51.39
N ASP A 111 -25.00 7.43 51.05
CA ASP A 111 -23.76 7.52 51.86
C ASP A 111 -22.97 6.20 52.10
N LEU A 112 -21.64 6.31 51.86
CA LEU A 112 -20.47 5.75 52.57
C LEU A 112 -19.35 5.14 51.66
N PRO A 113 -18.05 5.26 52.05
CA PRO A 113 -17.04 5.96 51.24
C PRO A 113 -15.66 5.26 51.09
N GLY A 114 -14.77 5.89 50.29
CA GLY A 114 -13.29 5.92 50.48
C GLY A 114 -12.46 4.81 49.81
N SER A 115 -11.84 5.08 48.64
CA SER A 115 -10.40 5.44 48.44
C SER A 115 -9.45 4.24 48.54
N SER A 116 -8.70 3.78 47.52
CA SER A 116 -7.70 4.42 46.64
C SER A 116 -7.40 3.40 45.50
N GLY A 117 -7.29 3.67 44.20
CA GLY A 117 -6.33 4.53 43.51
C GLY A 117 -6.12 4.04 42.06
N THR A 118 -6.17 4.99 41.11
CA THR A 118 -5.63 5.01 39.72
C THR A 118 -6.16 4.04 38.65
N LEU A 119 -7.15 4.50 37.87
CA LEU A 119 -7.45 4.05 36.50
C LEU A 119 -7.05 5.15 35.50
N PRO A 120 -6.32 4.86 34.40
CA PRO A 120 -6.04 5.84 33.35
C PRO A 120 -7.23 5.97 32.37
N PRO A 121 -7.41 7.15 31.74
CA PRO A 121 -8.62 7.48 31.00
C PRO A 121 -8.67 6.83 29.62
N ARG A 122 -9.87 6.31 29.35
CA ARG A 122 -10.40 5.82 28.08
C ARG A 122 -10.41 6.94 27.03
N GLY A 123 -9.81 6.71 25.87
CA GLY A 123 -10.12 7.49 24.66
C GLY A 123 -8.97 7.93 23.74
N GLN A 124 -8.02 7.05 23.41
CA GLN A 124 -7.15 7.29 22.25
C GLN A 124 -7.77 6.67 21.00
N LYS A 125 -8.51 7.50 20.24
CA LYS A 125 -8.74 7.26 18.82
C LYS A 125 -7.37 7.05 18.17
N ARG A 126 -7.04 5.81 17.82
CA ARG A 126 -5.94 5.48 16.90
C ARG A 126 -6.33 6.00 15.51
N GLY A 127 -6.18 7.31 15.33
CA GLY A 127 -5.97 7.88 14.00
C GLY A 127 -4.64 7.33 13.53
N ARG A 128 -4.69 6.50 12.50
CA ARG A 128 -3.54 6.02 11.75
C ARG A 128 -2.91 7.26 11.10
N GLU A 129 -2.11 8.00 11.85
CA GLU A 129 -1.05 8.82 11.27
C GLU A 129 -0.19 7.85 10.47
N LEU A 130 -0.14 8.06 9.17
CA LEU A 130 0.88 7.48 8.32
C LEU A 130 2.20 7.97 8.90
N GLU A 131 2.80 7.12 9.73
CA GLU A 131 4.16 7.25 10.20
C GLU A 131 5.01 7.43 8.94
N ILE A 132 5.46 8.66 8.71
CA ILE A 132 6.42 8.97 7.66
C ILE A 132 7.65 8.15 8.03
N GLU A 133 7.79 6.97 7.41
CA GLU A 133 8.92 6.08 7.61
C GLU A 133 10.20 6.91 7.50
N LYS A 134 11.07 6.80 8.50
CA LYS A 134 12.31 7.57 8.55
C LYS A 134 13.12 7.25 7.29
N GLU A 135 13.81 8.25 6.76
CA GLU A 135 14.64 8.19 5.54
C GLU A 135 15.63 7.00 5.54
N GLU A 136 16.04 6.53 6.73
CA GLU A 136 16.87 5.35 6.94
C GLU A 136 16.18 4.00 6.66
N ASP A 137 14.86 3.90 6.89
CA ASP A 137 14.08 2.68 6.63
C ASP A 137 13.82 2.51 5.13
N PHE A 138 13.65 3.61 4.40
CA PHE A 138 13.53 3.60 2.93
C PHE A 138 14.82 3.15 2.24
N MET A 139 15.99 3.61 2.72
CA MET A 139 17.30 3.25 2.16
C MET A 139 17.72 1.80 2.47
N LYS A 140 17.06 1.13 3.43
CA LYS A 140 17.27 -0.29 3.73
C LYS A 140 16.33 -1.22 2.96
N ARG A 141 15.37 -0.68 2.20
CA ARG A 141 14.45 -1.51 1.42
C ARG A 141 15.21 -2.22 0.32
N HIS A 142 15.27 -3.54 0.41
CA HIS A 142 15.82 -4.39 -0.63
C HIS A 142 14.90 -4.29 -1.88
N ASP A 143 15.46 -3.99 -3.05
CA ASP A 143 14.74 -4.13 -4.32
C ASP A 143 14.60 -5.63 -4.63
N ILE A 144 13.50 -6.21 -4.18
CA ILE A 144 13.20 -7.63 -4.35
C ILE A 144 12.48 -7.79 -5.69
N LYS A 145 13.06 -8.54 -6.62
CA LYS A 145 12.43 -8.89 -7.90
C LYS A 145 12.18 -10.37 -7.94
N ILE A 146 10.93 -10.78 -8.09
CA ILE A 146 10.55 -12.19 -8.28
C ILE A 146 10.27 -12.39 -9.77
N THR A 147 10.95 -13.34 -10.40
CA THR A 147 10.78 -13.61 -11.82
C THR A 147 9.61 -14.56 -12.03
N ILE A 148 8.55 -14.09 -12.70
CA ILE A 148 7.42 -14.93 -13.12
C ILE A 148 7.63 -15.34 -14.59
N PRO A 149 7.57 -16.64 -14.93
CA PRO A 149 7.59 -17.13 -16.31
C PRO A 149 6.48 -16.55 -17.19
N ASP A 150 6.75 -16.37 -18.49
CA ASP A 150 5.84 -15.67 -19.40
C ASP A 150 4.50 -16.40 -19.63
N ASN A 151 4.49 -17.73 -19.57
CA ASN A 151 3.24 -18.50 -19.62
C ASN A 151 2.34 -18.21 -18.42
N LEU A 152 2.90 -18.05 -17.22
CA LEU A 152 2.13 -17.67 -16.03
C LEU A 152 1.71 -16.19 -16.07
N LYS A 153 2.50 -15.31 -16.70
CA LYS A 153 2.08 -13.92 -16.94
C LYS A 153 0.89 -13.86 -17.89
N ALA A 154 0.89 -14.66 -18.96
CA ALA A 154 -0.25 -14.74 -19.88
C ALA A 154 -1.52 -15.14 -19.13
N LEU A 155 -1.44 -16.17 -18.27
CA LEU A 155 -2.56 -16.57 -17.42
C LEU A 155 -3.04 -15.47 -16.46
N LEU A 156 -2.14 -14.65 -15.92
CA LEU A 156 -2.51 -13.51 -15.07
C LEU A 156 -3.21 -12.39 -15.86
N VAL A 157 -2.83 -12.18 -17.12
CA VAL A 157 -3.52 -11.25 -18.02
C VAL A 157 -4.92 -11.78 -18.33
N ASP A 158 -5.03 -13.05 -18.69
CA ASP A 158 -6.32 -13.70 -18.99
C ASP A 158 -7.25 -13.70 -17.76
N ASP A 159 -6.74 -14.04 -16.58
CA ASP A 159 -7.46 -13.96 -15.29
C ASP A 159 -7.99 -12.54 -15.04
N TRP A 160 -7.15 -11.52 -15.22
CA TRP A 160 -7.57 -10.14 -15.08
C TRP A 160 -8.68 -9.77 -16.06
N GLU A 161 -8.60 -10.17 -17.33
CA GLU A 161 -9.64 -9.90 -18.33
C GLU A 161 -10.95 -10.63 -18.00
N ASN A 162 -10.87 -11.91 -17.61
CA ASN A 162 -12.04 -12.72 -17.26
C ASN A 162 -12.80 -12.12 -16.08
N VAL A 163 -12.10 -11.70 -15.03
CA VAL A 163 -12.75 -11.15 -13.84
C VAL A 163 -13.21 -9.71 -14.04
N THR A 164 -12.37 -8.85 -14.62
CA THR A 164 -12.64 -7.40 -14.64
C THR A 164 -13.42 -6.92 -15.85
N LYS A 165 -13.24 -7.55 -17.03
CA LYS A 165 -13.96 -7.19 -18.26
C LYS A 165 -15.13 -8.12 -18.53
N ASN A 166 -14.92 -9.43 -18.43
CA ASN A 166 -15.92 -10.44 -18.82
C ASN A 166 -16.92 -10.75 -17.71
N GLN A 167 -16.74 -10.20 -16.50
CA GLN A 167 -17.61 -10.42 -15.33
C GLN A 167 -17.75 -11.91 -14.99
N GLN A 168 -16.66 -12.64 -15.11
CA GLN A 168 -16.60 -14.04 -14.76
C GLN A 168 -15.89 -14.22 -13.41
N LEU A 169 -16.16 -15.34 -12.76
CA LEU A 169 -15.59 -15.68 -11.46
C LEU A 169 -14.98 -17.06 -11.53
N VAL A 170 -13.90 -17.24 -10.78
CA VAL A 170 -13.35 -18.55 -10.52
C VAL A 170 -14.36 -19.36 -9.69
N PRO A 171 -14.72 -20.59 -10.08
CA PRO A 171 -15.62 -21.42 -9.30
C PRO A 171 -14.96 -21.80 -7.97
N LEU A 172 -15.67 -21.56 -6.86
CA LEU A 172 -15.22 -21.87 -5.50
C LEU A 172 -16.19 -22.88 -4.85
N PRO A 173 -15.72 -23.81 -4.01
CA PRO A 173 -14.31 -24.05 -3.64
C PRO A 173 -13.48 -24.66 -4.77
N ARG A 174 -12.20 -24.27 -4.86
CA ARG A 174 -11.28 -24.80 -5.89
C ARG A 174 -10.75 -26.19 -5.53
N ASN A 175 -10.53 -26.98 -6.59
CA ASN A 175 -9.85 -28.26 -6.57
C ASN A 175 -8.89 -28.34 -7.77
N PRO A 176 -7.56 -28.42 -7.57
CA PRO A 176 -6.89 -28.40 -6.27
C PRO A 176 -6.92 -27.01 -5.60
N SER A 177 -7.02 -26.98 -4.27
CA SER A 177 -6.88 -25.76 -3.46
C SER A 177 -5.41 -25.37 -3.26
N VAL A 178 -5.12 -24.15 -2.81
CA VAL A 178 -3.75 -23.70 -2.49
C VAL A 178 -3.04 -24.65 -1.52
N SER A 179 -3.72 -25.10 -0.47
CA SER A 179 -3.17 -26.09 0.47
C SER A 179 -2.75 -27.39 -0.24
N GLN A 180 -3.59 -27.88 -1.15
CA GLN A 180 -3.30 -29.09 -1.92
C GLN A 180 -2.18 -28.87 -2.93
N ILE A 181 -2.08 -27.69 -3.54
CA ILE A 181 -1.01 -27.33 -4.47
C ILE A 181 0.34 -27.28 -3.73
N LEU A 182 0.38 -26.64 -2.56
CA LEU A 182 1.57 -26.58 -1.71
C LEU A 182 2.01 -27.98 -1.26
N GLN A 183 1.06 -28.84 -0.91
CA GLN A 183 1.32 -30.24 -0.57
C GLN A 183 1.88 -31.02 -1.78
N LYS A 184 1.29 -30.89 -2.97
CA LYS A 184 1.81 -31.52 -4.20
C LYS A 184 3.24 -31.05 -4.51
N TYR A 185 3.52 -29.76 -4.32
CA TYR A 185 4.87 -29.25 -4.49
C TYR A 185 5.86 -29.86 -3.50
N ARG A 186 5.48 -29.95 -2.22
CA ARG A 186 6.27 -30.62 -1.17
C ARG A 186 6.60 -32.06 -1.55
N GLU A 187 5.64 -32.79 -2.12
CA GLU A 187 5.83 -34.18 -2.56
C GLU A 187 6.67 -34.31 -3.83
N SER A 188 6.66 -33.29 -4.70
CA SER A 188 7.43 -33.29 -5.95
C SER A 188 8.93 -33.02 -5.74
N MET A 189 9.29 -32.39 -4.62
CA MET A 189 10.68 -32.08 -4.31
C MET A 189 11.42 -33.31 -3.76
N PRO A 190 12.71 -33.50 -4.10
CA PRO A 190 13.48 -34.61 -3.58
C PRO A 190 13.52 -34.52 -2.05
N LYS A 191 13.25 -35.64 -1.38
CA LYS A 191 13.33 -35.72 0.09
C LYS A 191 14.76 -35.38 0.51
N LYS A 192 14.95 -34.16 1.00
CA LYS A 192 16.19 -33.75 1.67
C LYS A 192 16.34 -34.59 2.94
N ARG A 193 17.56 -34.71 3.44
CA ARG A 193 17.82 -35.43 4.69
C ARG A 193 16.94 -34.84 5.79
N GLU A 194 16.12 -35.66 6.43
CA GLU A 194 15.24 -35.22 7.53
C GLU A 194 16.09 -34.61 8.65
N GLY A 195 15.70 -33.43 9.14
CA GLY A 195 16.47 -32.64 10.11
C GLY A 195 17.65 -31.86 9.54
N SER A 196 17.72 -31.67 8.22
CA SER A 196 18.67 -30.71 7.62
C SER A 196 18.11 -29.29 7.66
N ALA A 197 18.97 -28.30 7.88
CA ALA A 197 18.58 -26.88 7.87
C ALA A 197 17.85 -26.49 6.56
N ASP A 198 18.25 -27.07 5.43
CA ASP A 198 17.63 -26.85 4.13
C ASP A 198 16.22 -27.45 3.99
N ALA A 199 15.87 -28.47 4.79
CA ALA A 199 14.52 -29.02 4.88
C ALA A 199 13.65 -28.15 5.80
N ASP A 200 14.20 -27.72 6.94
CA ASP A 200 13.49 -26.84 7.87
C ASP A 200 13.16 -25.48 7.23
N ILE A 201 14.10 -24.88 6.49
CA ILE A 201 13.87 -23.65 5.72
C ILE A 201 12.77 -23.87 4.67
N PHE A 202 12.78 -25.00 3.97
CA PHE A 202 11.77 -25.30 2.96
C PHE A 202 10.38 -25.38 3.59
N ASP A 203 10.26 -26.05 4.73
CA ASP A 203 9.01 -26.20 5.48
C ASP A 203 8.48 -24.85 5.98
N GLU A 204 9.38 -24.02 6.51
CA GLU A 204 9.07 -22.66 6.95
C GLU A 204 8.58 -21.79 5.78
N VAL A 205 9.21 -21.90 4.60
CA VAL A 205 8.77 -21.16 3.41
C VAL A 205 7.38 -21.60 2.96
N ILE A 206 7.08 -22.90 2.94
CA ILE A 206 5.75 -23.41 2.56
C ILE A 206 4.67 -22.96 3.55
N ALA A 207 4.96 -23.06 4.85
CA ALA A 207 4.06 -22.56 5.89
C ALA A 207 3.85 -21.04 5.77
N GLY A 208 4.93 -20.30 5.50
CA GLY A 208 4.92 -18.87 5.27
C GLY A 208 4.05 -18.48 4.06
N LEU A 209 4.22 -19.14 2.91
CA LEU A 209 3.41 -18.88 1.71
C LEU A 209 1.91 -19.08 1.98
N LYS A 210 1.55 -20.17 2.67
CA LYS A 210 0.17 -20.45 3.08
C LYS A 210 -0.37 -19.32 3.97
N LEU A 211 0.38 -18.96 5.01
CA LEU A 211 -0.01 -17.90 5.95
C LEU A 211 -0.17 -16.54 5.25
N TYR A 212 0.79 -16.17 4.39
CA TYR A 212 0.74 -14.93 3.62
C TYR A 212 -0.48 -14.91 2.70
N PHE A 213 -0.78 -16.01 2.02
CA PHE A 213 -1.99 -16.13 1.22
C PHE A 213 -3.25 -15.91 2.05
N ASP A 214 -3.37 -16.62 3.19
CA ASP A 214 -4.53 -16.53 4.08
C ASP A 214 -4.78 -15.11 4.61
N LYS A 215 -3.71 -14.36 4.93
CA LYS A 215 -3.81 -12.97 5.40
C LYS A 215 -4.00 -11.96 4.26
N SER A 216 -3.47 -12.24 3.08
CA SER A 216 -3.43 -11.28 1.97
C SER A 216 -4.66 -11.38 1.07
N LEU A 217 -5.32 -12.54 0.98
CA LEU A 217 -6.42 -12.76 0.04
C LEU A 217 -7.50 -11.68 0.18
N GLY A 218 -8.10 -11.57 1.36
CA GLY A 218 -9.20 -10.63 1.62
C GLY A 218 -8.78 -9.16 1.65
N THR A 219 -7.49 -8.84 1.59
CA THR A 219 -6.99 -7.46 1.68
C THR A 219 -6.56 -6.95 0.33
N ILE A 220 -5.67 -7.65 -0.37
CA ILE A 220 -4.96 -7.16 -1.55
C ILE A 220 -5.05 -8.04 -2.80
N LEU A 221 -5.48 -9.31 -2.71
CA LEU A 221 -5.44 -10.24 -3.87
C LEU A 221 -6.75 -10.31 -4.68
N LEU A 222 -7.85 -9.83 -4.11
CA LEU A 222 -9.17 -9.86 -4.75
C LEU A 222 -9.45 -8.58 -5.53
N TYR A 223 -9.90 -8.74 -6.78
CA TYR A 223 -10.47 -7.65 -7.55
C TYR A 223 -11.79 -7.19 -6.94
N ARG A 224 -12.22 -5.97 -7.28
CA ARG A 224 -13.48 -5.39 -6.77
C ARG A 224 -14.68 -6.31 -7.03
N PHE A 225 -14.73 -6.93 -8.21
CA PHE A 225 -15.84 -7.79 -8.64
C PHE A 225 -15.95 -9.10 -7.82
N GLU A 226 -14.84 -9.61 -7.26
CA GLU A 226 -14.82 -10.85 -6.46
C GLU A 226 -15.22 -10.62 -5.00
N ARG A 227 -15.35 -9.37 -4.55
CA ARG A 227 -15.61 -9.05 -3.14
C ARG A 227 -16.93 -9.62 -2.64
N GLN A 228 -17.94 -9.67 -3.49
CA GLN A 228 -19.23 -10.27 -3.14
C GLN A 228 -19.11 -11.79 -2.97
N GLN A 229 -18.47 -12.49 -3.91
CA GLN A 229 -18.19 -13.93 -3.82
C GLN A 229 -17.37 -14.27 -2.57
N TYR A 230 -16.38 -13.46 -2.22
CA TYR A 230 -15.61 -13.61 -0.99
C TYR A 230 -16.45 -13.51 0.29
N MET A 231 -17.45 -12.60 0.33
CA MET A 231 -18.36 -12.52 1.48
C MET A 231 -19.30 -13.71 1.56
N GLU A 232 -19.75 -14.24 0.42
CA GLU A 232 -20.62 -15.42 0.35
C GLU A 232 -19.88 -16.69 0.78
N ILE A 233 -18.70 -16.96 0.20
CA ILE A 233 -17.92 -18.16 0.49
C ILE A 233 -17.49 -18.22 1.97
N ARG A 234 -17.20 -17.08 2.59
CA ARG A 234 -16.88 -17.02 4.04
C ARG A 234 -18.06 -17.29 4.95
N LYS A 235 -19.29 -17.02 4.49
CA LYS A 235 -20.51 -17.37 5.22
C LYS A 235 -20.87 -18.83 5.04
N GLU A 236 -20.67 -19.38 3.84
CA GLU A 236 -20.95 -20.77 3.52
C GLU A 236 -19.94 -21.75 4.16
N HIS A 237 -18.68 -21.33 4.29
CA HIS A 237 -17.62 -22.12 4.90
C HIS A 237 -17.01 -21.41 6.12
N PRO A 238 -17.77 -21.26 7.22
CA PRO A 238 -17.25 -20.65 8.43
C PRO A 238 -16.09 -21.49 8.99
N GLY A 239 -14.97 -20.82 9.29
CA GLY A 239 -13.80 -21.46 9.90
C GLY A 239 -12.84 -22.14 8.94
N LYS A 240 -13.14 -22.22 7.63
CA LYS A 240 -12.15 -22.62 6.63
C LYS A 240 -11.21 -21.46 6.30
N GLU A 241 -9.94 -21.79 6.10
CA GLU A 241 -8.94 -20.83 5.67
C GLU A 241 -9.04 -20.59 4.15
N ALA A 242 -8.52 -19.46 3.70
CA ALA A 242 -8.57 -19.09 2.28
C ALA A 242 -7.79 -20.09 1.42
N SER A 243 -6.68 -20.62 1.94
CA SER A 243 -5.84 -21.61 1.29
C SER A 243 -6.58 -22.91 0.96
N ASP A 244 -7.67 -23.20 1.67
CA ASP A 244 -8.47 -24.42 1.47
C ASP A 244 -9.65 -24.21 0.51
N LEU A 245 -9.94 -22.95 0.15
CA LEU A 245 -11.09 -22.57 -0.66
C LEU A 245 -10.69 -22.06 -2.04
N TYR A 246 -9.55 -21.39 -2.15
CA TYR A 246 -9.06 -20.75 -3.36
C TYR A 246 -7.97 -21.59 -4.06
N GLY A 247 -7.71 -21.27 -5.32
CA GLY A 247 -6.83 -22.04 -6.20
C GLY A 247 -5.55 -21.30 -6.63
N ALA A 248 -4.93 -21.79 -7.69
CA ALA A 248 -3.67 -21.27 -8.22
C ALA A 248 -3.78 -19.83 -8.75
N GLU A 249 -4.95 -19.43 -9.23
CA GLU A 249 -5.22 -18.13 -9.85
C GLU A 249 -4.90 -17.00 -8.85
N HIS A 250 -5.52 -17.07 -7.68
CA HIS A 250 -5.31 -16.12 -6.60
C HIS A 250 -3.92 -16.24 -5.98
N LEU A 251 -3.35 -17.45 -5.96
CA LEU A 251 -1.99 -17.67 -5.46
C LEU A 251 -0.95 -17.02 -6.38
N LEU A 252 -1.14 -17.05 -7.70
CA LEU A 252 -0.27 -16.36 -8.65
C LEU A 252 -0.30 -14.84 -8.44
N ARG A 253 -1.45 -14.26 -8.10
CA ARG A 253 -1.57 -12.84 -7.75
C ARG A 253 -0.73 -12.49 -6.51
N LEU A 254 -0.62 -13.41 -5.54
CA LEU A 254 0.25 -13.19 -4.38
C LEU A 254 1.70 -12.96 -4.80
N PHE A 255 2.24 -13.73 -5.74
CA PHE A 255 3.62 -13.57 -6.20
C PHE A 255 3.88 -12.25 -6.93
N VAL A 256 2.85 -11.64 -7.51
CA VAL A 256 2.94 -10.30 -8.11
C VAL A 256 3.05 -9.22 -7.02
N SER A 257 2.29 -9.36 -5.92
CA SER A 257 2.31 -8.40 -4.80
C SER A 257 3.41 -8.66 -3.76
N MET A 258 3.95 -9.87 -3.71
CA MET A 258 4.92 -10.30 -2.71
C MET A 258 6.21 -9.48 -2.68
N PRO A 259 6.80 -9.01 -3.79
CA PRO A 259 7.95 -8.10 -3.77
C PRO A 259 7.73 -6.87 -2.88
N GLU A 260 6.56 -6.25 -2.98
CA GLU A 260 6.20 -5.08 -2.16
C GLU A 260 6.04 -5.47 -0.70
N LEU A 261 5.40 -6.62 -0.41
CA LEU A 261 5.25 -7.12 0.96
C LEU A 261 6.60 -7.44 1.62
N LEU A 262 7.52 -8.05 0.87
CA LEU A 262 8.84 -8.43 1.37
C LEU A 262 9.76 -7.22 1.57
N ALA A 263 9.58 -6.14 0.81
CA ALA A 263 10.35 -4.90 0.96
C ALA A 263 10.13 -4.22 2.34
N HIS A 264 9.02 -4.54 3.03
CA HIS A 264 8.71 -4.05 4.38
C HIS A 264 9.15 -4.99 5.50
N THR A 265 9.83 -6.10 5.18
CA THR A 265 10.30 -7.07 6.18
C THR A 265 11.72 -6.76 6.64
N ASN A 266 12.01 -7.01 7.92
CA ASN A 266 13.34 -6.86 8.49
C ASN A 266 14.16 -8.16 8.34
N MET A 267 14.42 -8.56 7.10
CA MET A 267 15.27 -9.72 6.77
C MET A 267 16.61 -9.26 6.19
N ASP A 268 17.67 -10.02 6.45
CA ASP A 268 18.98 -9.77 5.85
C ASP A 268 19.01 -10.21 4.36
N PRO A 269 19.96 -9.68 3.56
CA PRO A 269 20.05 -9.98 2.14
C PRO A 269 20.19 -11.47 1.80
N GLN A 270 20.88 -12.26 2.64
CA GLN A 270 21.11 -13.68 2.37
C GLN A 270 19.81 -14.47 2.55
N SER A 271 19.07 -14.20 3.63
CA SER A 271 17.76 -14.78 3.88
C SER A 271 16.75 -14.44 2.79
N ILE A 272 16.72 -13.18 2.33
CA ILE A 272 15.87 -12.74 1.21
C ILE A 272 16.23 -13.47 -0.08
N SER A 273 17.54 -13.60 -0.38
CA SER A 273 17.99 -14.33 -1.57
C SER A 273 17.55 -15.78 -1.53
N LYS A 274 17.60 -16.43 -0.36
CA LYS A 274 17.18 -17.83 -0.20
C LYS A 274 15.67 -17.99 -0.33
N LEU A 275 14.90 -17.12 0.31
CA LEU A 275 13.44 -17.08 0.18
C LEU A 275 13.03 -16.89 -1.28
N ARG A 276 13.67 -15.96 -1.99
CA ARG A 276 13.44 -15.72 -3.42
C ARG A 276 13.68 -16.97 -4.25
N GLU A 277 14.79 -17.69 -4.03
CA GLU A 277 15.10 -18.93 -4.74
C GLU A 277 13.96 -19.96 -4.59
N HIS A 278 13.49 -20.18 -3.35
CA HIS A 278 12.38 -21.09 -3.07
C HIS A 278 11.07 -20.66 -3.74
N ILE A 279 10.76 -19.36 -3.72
CA ILE A 279 9.57 -18.82 -4.39
C ILE A 279 9.66 -19.03 -5.91
N GLU A 280 10.81 -18.71 -6.51
CA GLU A 280 11.01 -18.88 -7.95
C GLU A 280 10.96 -20.36 -8.36
N ASP A 281 11.45 -21.29 -7.53
CA ASP A 281 11.33 -22.72 -7.74
C ASP A 281 9.87 -23.19 -7.68
N PHE A 282 9.08 -22.68 -6.75
CA PHE A 282 7.66 -22.97 -6.66
C PHE A 282 6.89 -22.43 -7.88
N ILE A 283 7.19 -21.20 -8.30
CA ILE A 283 6.60 -20.61 -9.50
C ILE A 283 6.98 -21.43 -10.75
N ARG A 284 8.24 -21.89 -10.86
CA ARG A 284 8.66 -22.79 -11.94
C ARG A 284 7.92 -24.11 -11.90
N PHE A 285 7.65 -24.68 -10.72
CA PHE A 285 6.83 -25.88 -10.58
C PHE A 285 5.41 -25.68 -11.11
N LEU A 286 4.74 -24.58 -10.74
CA LEU A 286 3.43 -24.23 -11.28
C LEU A 286 3.46 -24.04 -12.80
N GLY A 287 4.52 -23.42 -13.31
CA GLY A 287 4.70 -23.14 -14.74
C GLY A 287 4.96 -24.37 -15.62
N LYS A 288 5.27 -25.55 -15.06
CA LYS A 288 5.48 -26.79 -15.84
C LYS A 288 4.19 -27.38 -16.39
N SER A 289 3.11 -27.30 -15.62
CA SER A 289 1.80 -27.86 -15.96
C SER A 289 0.68 -26.99 -15.38
N PRO A 290 0.56 -25.72 -15.82
CA PRO A 290 -0.42 -24.79 -15.26
C PRO A 290 -1.87 -25.27 -15.40
N GLU A 291 -2.17 -26.03 -16.46
CA GLU A 291 -3.47 -26.62 -16.74
C GLU A 291 -3.98 -27.58 -15.64
N GLN A 292 -3.08 -28.11 -14.80
CA GLN A 292 -3.46 -28.98 -13.68
C GLN A 292 -3.90 -28.19 -12.44
N TYR A 293 -3.60 -26.90 -12.39
CA TYR A 293 -3.74 -26.08 -11.19
C TYR A 293 -4.70 -24.89 -11.39
N VAL A 294 -4.80 -24.38 -12.61
CA VAL A 294 -5.69 -23.27 -12.99
C VAL A 294 -7.02 -23.82 -13.49
N ALA A 295 -8.11 -23.11 -13.19
CA ALA A 295 -9.44 -23.42 -13.69
C ALA A 295 -9.49 -23.26 -15.21
N GLU A 296 -9.94 -24.30 -15.90
CA GLU A 296 -10.13 -24.28 -17.35
C GLU A 296 -11.21 -23.27 -17.77
N HIS A 297 -12.25 -23.12 -16.94
CA HIS A 297 -13.40 -22.26 -17.22
C HIS A 297 -13.78 -21.42 -16.01
N TYR A 298 -14.06 -20.14 -16.27
CA TYR A 298 -14.62 -19.20 -15.30
C TYR A 298 -16.14 -19.13 -15.53
N GLU A 299 -16.90 -19.02 -14.44
CA GLU A 299 -18.34 -18.95 -14.49
C GLU A 299 -18.80 -17.50 -14.68
N SER A 300 -19.65 -17.26 -15.67
CA SER A 300 -20.26 -15.95 -15.85
C SER A 300 -21.15 -15.61 -14.67
N ALA A 301 -20.94 -14.45 -14.07
CA ALA A 301 -21.73 -14.03 -12.92
C ALA A 301 -23.21 -13.83 -13.30
N SER A 302 -24.10 -14.21 -12.39
CA SER A 302 -25.54 -13.97 -12.58
C SER A 302 -25.85 -12.45 -12.60
N PRO A 303 -26.93 -12.01 -13.28
CA PRO A 303 -27.35 -10.61 -13.25
C PRO A 303 -27.51 -10.06 -11.83
N ARG A 304 -28.07 -10.88 -10.93
CA ARG A 304 -28.21 -10.54 -9.51
C ARG A 304 -26.87 -10.30 -8.82
N TYR A 305 -25.86 -11.12 -9.12
CA TYR A 305 -24.52 -10.94 -8.57
C TYR A 305 -23.89 -9.63 -9.09
N ILE A 306 -24.02 -9.36 -10.39
CA ILE A 306 -23.49 -8.13 -11.01
C ILE A 306 -24.09 -6.90 -10.34
N ASP A 307 -25.40 -6.86 -10.13
CA ASP A 307 -26.06 -5.75 -9.46
C ASP A 307 -25.57 -5.56 -8.02
N LEU A 308 -25.39 -6.67 -7.28
CA LEU A 308 -24.89 -6.63 -5.91
C LEU A 308 -23.43 -6.17 -5.83
N SER A 309 -22.60 -6.55 -6.82
CA SER A 309 -21.19 -6.16 -6.91
C SER A 309 -20.98 -4.67 -7.24
N ARG A 310 -21.94 -4.01 -7.92
CA ARG A 310 -21.89 -2.58 -8.23
C ARG A 310 -22.15 -1.70 -7.01
N GLY A 311 -22.85 -2.23 -6.00
CA GLY A 311 -23.16 -1.53 -4.76
C GLY A 311 -22.03 -1.54 -3.72
N LEU A 312 -20.95 -2.29 -3.96
CA LEU A 312 -19.75 -2.42 -3.12
C LEU A 312 -18.61 -1.55 -3.66
#